data_AF-A0A974TSD5-F1
#
_entry.id   AF-A0A974TSD5-F1
#
_cell.length_a   1.000
_cell.length_b   1.000
_cell.length_c   1.000
_cell.angle_alpha   90.00
_cell.angle_beta   90.00
_cell.angle_gamma   90.00
#
_symmetry.space_group_name_H-M   'P 1'
#
loop_
_entity.id
_entity.type
_entity.pdbx_description
1 polymer ?
#
loop_
_entity_poly.entity_id
_entity_poly.type
_entity_poly.pdbx_seq_one_letter_code
_entity_poly.pdbx_strand_id
1 'polypeptide(L)'
;MPDTLKPLGMTPEQMTAVLLNFSATLEAFARRVPRERVALSVLVANAAAAVGEMAVEVGEGDEDIATEIITSTARLVSTIRKVVEGPVGGAAIH
;
A
#
# COMPACT_ATOMS: atom_id res chain seq x y z
N MET A 1 0.41 22.89 16.74
CA MET A 1 1.17 21.71 17.21
C MET A 1 1.04 20.69 16.11
N PRO A 2 2.12 20.23 15.45
CA PRO A 2 2.00 19.05 14.62
C PRO A 2 1.73 17.88 15.57
N ASP A 3 0.65 17.14 15.34
CA ASP A 3 0.42 15.85 16.00
C ASP A 3 1.53 14.91 15.52
N THR A 4 2.66 14.89 16.24
CA THR A 4 3.74 13.93 16.01
C THR A 4 3.14 12.54 16.11
N LEU A 5 3.12 11.82 14.98
CA LEU A 5 2.70 10.43 14.93
C LEU A 5 3.54 9.67 15.97
N LYS A 6 2.87 8.89 16.82
CA LYS A 6 3.59 8.08 17.80
C LYS A 6 4.49 7.10 17.04
N PRO A 7 5.80 7.04 17.34
CA PRO A 7 6.69 6.10 16.69
C PRO A 7 6.17 4.67 16.83
N LEU A 8 6.27 3.88 15.76
CA LEU A 8 5.77 2.51 15.74
C LEU A 8 6.57 1.56 16.64
N GLY A 9 7.74 2.01 17.14
CA GLY A 9 8.65 1.18 17.94
C GLY A 9 9.21 0.01 17.13
N MET A 10 9.33 0.18 15.82
CA MET A 10 9.85 -0.80 14.87
C MET A 10 11.32 -0.54 14.60
N THR A 11 12.09 -1.59 14.38
CA THR A 11 13.46 -1.45 13.87
C THR A 11 13.45 -1.09 12.37
N PRO A 12 14.53 -0.52 11.82
CA PRO A 12 14.70 -0.30 10.38
C PRO A 12 14.37 -1.51 9.50
N GLU A 13 14.78 -2.70 9.93
CA GLU A 13 14.53 -3.95 9.21
C GLU A 13 13.05 -4.33 9.24
N GLN A 14 12.36 -4.07 10.36
CA GLN A 14 10.92 -4.30 10.47
C GLN A 14 10.13 -3.31 9.61
N MET A 15 10.54 -2.04 9.57
CA MET A 15 9.93 -1.02 8.71
C MET A 15 10.08 -1.38 7.23
N THR A 16 11.28 -1.76 6.81
CA THR A 16 11.57 -2.25 5.45
C THR A 16 10.69 -3.46 5.11
N ALA A 17 10.64 -4.45 6.00
CA ALA A 17 9.87 -5.66 5.79
C ALA A 17 8.36 -5.39 5.65
N VAL A 18 7.81 -4.44 6.42
CA VAL A 18 6.41 -4.02 6.31
C VAL A 18 6.12 -3.42 4.93
N LEU A 19 6.98 -2.53 4.43
CA LEU A 19 6.80 -1.94 3.10
C LEU A 19 6.93 -2.97 1.98
N LEU A 20 7.89 -3.90 2.07
CA LEU A 20 8.01 -5.02 1.13
C LEU A 20 6.76 -5.91 1.14
N ASN A 21 6.19 -6.17 2.32
CA ASN A 21 4.94 -6.92 2.42
C ASN A 21 3.75 -6.17 1.79
N PHE A 22 3.69 -4.85 1.94
CA PHE A 22 2.69 -4.03 1.25
C PHE A 22 2.89 -4.04 -0.26
N SER A 23 4.13 -3.93 -0.75
CA SER A 23 4.47 -4.06 -2.17
C SER A 23 3.94 -5.39 -2.74
N ALA A 24 4.28 -6.52 -2.11
CA ALA A 24 3.83 -7.85 -2.54
C ALA A 24 2.29 -7.99 -2.50
N THR A 25 1.64 -7.39 -1.49
CA THR A 25 0.18 -7.38 -1.37
C THR A 25 -0.47 -6.61 -2.51
N LEU A 26 0.05 -5.44 -2.87
CA LEU A 26 -0.42 -4.64 -3.99
C LEU A 26 -0.23 -5.39 -5.32
N GLU A 27 0.92 -6.03 -5.51
CA GLU A 27 1.18 -6.83 -6.70
C GLU A 27 0.16 -7.98 -6.86
N ALA A 28 -0.18 -8.64 -5.75
CA ALA A 28 -1.24 -9.66 -5.73
C ALA A 28 -2.62 -9.06 -6.05
N PHE A 29 -2.93 -7.86 -5.59
CA PHE A 29 -4.16 -7.16 -5.97
C PHE A 29 -4.19 -6.80 -7.45
N ALA A 30 -3.09 -6.31 -8.03
CA ALA A 30 -3.01 -5.99 -9.45
C ALA A 30 -3.38 -7.19 -10.33
N ARG A 31 -2.95 -8.40 -9.95
CA ARG A 31 -3.30 -9.66 -10.63
C ARG A 31 -4.77 -10.08 -10.48
N ARG A 32 -5.44 -9.61 -9.42
CA ARG A 32 -6.84 -9.92 -9.11
C ARG A 32 -7.82 -8.91 -9.69
N VAL A 33 -7.35 -7.76 -10.18
CA VAL A 33 -8.18 -6.77 -10.87
C VAL A 33 -8.81 -7.42 -12.12
N PRO A 34 -10.13 -7.25 -12.35
CA PRO A 34 -10.79 -7.76 -13.56
C PRO A 34 -10.14 -7.29 -14.86
N ARG A 35 -10.13 -8.14 -15.89
CA ARG A 35 -9.41 -7.89 -17.15
C ARG A 35 -9.91 -6.66 -17.91
N GLU A 36 -11.17 -6.28 -17.72
CA GLU A 36 -11.77 -5.08 -18.29
C GLU A 36 -11.26 -3.79 -17.64
N ARG A 37 -10.58 -3.87 -16.49
CA ARG A 37 -10.01 -2.74 -15.76
C ARG A 37 -8.48 -2.71 -15.85
N VAL A 38 -7.92 -2.90 -17.06
CA VAL A 38 -6.47 -2.95 -17.31
C VAL A 38 -5.74 -1.76 -16.69
N ALA A 39 -6.25 -0.54 -16.87
CA ALA A 39 -5.63 0.67 -16.33
C ALA A 39 -5.49 0.63 -14.80
N LEU A 40 -6.50 0.11 -14.09
CA LEU A 40 -6.43 -0.06 -12.64
C LEU A 40 -5.38 -1.12 -12.25
N SER A 41 -5.33 -2.24 -12.98
CA SER A 41 -4.31 -3.28 -12.75
C SER A 41 -2.89 -2.70 -12.88
N VAL A 42 -2.64 -1.92 -13.93
CA VAL A 42 -1.34 -1.25 -14.16
C VAL A 42 -1.03 -0.24 -13.06
N LEU A 43 -2.00 0.59 -12.65
CA LEU A 43 -1.79 1.56 -11.57
C LEU A 43 -1.44 0.89 -10.25
N VAL A 44 -2.13 -0.21 -9.91
CA VAL A 44 -1.85 -0.96 -8.68
C VAL A 44 -0.49 -1.64 -8.76
N ALA A 45 -0.09 -2.18 -9.92
CA ALA A 45 1.24 -2.76 -10.13
C ALA A 45 2.35 -1.72 -10.02
N ASN A 46 2.16 -0.52 -10.59
CA ASN A 46 3.12 0.57 -10.46
C ASN A 46 3.25 1.04 -9.01
N ALA A 47 2.15 1.12 -8.26
CA ALA A 47 2.19 1.43 -6.85
C ALA A 47 2.95 0.34 -6.05
N ALA A 48 2.76 -0.94 -6.40
CA ALA A 48 3.50 -2.04 -5.80
C ALA A 48 5.01 -1.89 -6.02
N ALA A 49 5.44 -1.63 -7.27
CA ALA A 49 6.84 -1.42 -7.62
C ALA A 49 7.45 -0.23 -6.86
N ALA A 50 6.78 0.92 -6.87
CA ALA A 50 7.27 2.13 -6.18
C ALA A 50 7.45 1.90 -4.68
N VAL A 51 6.50 1.24 -4.00
CA VAL A 51 6.60 0.89 -2.58
C VAL A 51 7.77 -0.07 -2.31
N GLY A 52 8.02 -1.02 -3.22
CA GLY A 52 9.12 -1.95 -3.10
C GLY A 52 10.49 -1.28 -3.28
N GLU A 53 10.61 -0.37 -4.25
CA GLU A 53 11.84 0.38 -4.55
C GLU A 53 12.26 1.28 -3.38
N MET A 54 11.29 1.94 -2.73
CA MET A 54 11.57 2.84 -1.61
C MET A 54 11.73 2.15 -0.24
N ALA A 55 11.44 0.84 -0.14
CA ALA A 55 11.31 0.17 1.17
C ALA A 55 12.58 0.24 2.04
N VAL A 56 13.75 0.06 1.43
CA VAL A 56 15.04 0.09 2.14
C VAL A 56 15.39 1.52 2.56
N GLU A 57 15.27 2.47 1.64
CA GLU A 57 15.56 3.90 1.91
C GLU A 57 14.67 4.43 3.05
N VAL A 58 13.40 4.04 3.07
CA VAL A 58 12.48 4.44 4.13
C VAL A 58 12.81 3.76 5.46
N GLY A 59 13.16 2.47 5.46
CA GLY A 59 13.52 1.76 6.68
C GLY A 59 14.79 2.29 7.35
N GLU A 60 15.79 2.68 6.56
CA GLU A 60 17.05 3.27 7.04
C GLU A 60 16.94 4.78 7.32
N GLY A 61 15.82 5.41 6.96
CA GLY A 61 15.58 6.83 7.10
C GLY A 61 15.16 7.27 8.51
N ASP A 62 14.64 8.50 8.57
CA ASP A 62 14.10 9.07 9.81
C ASP A 62 12.84 8.32 10.28
N GLU A 63 12.77 8.01 11.58
CA GLU A 63 11.71 7.16 12.16
C GLU A 63 10.31 7.77 12.01
N ASP A 64 10.18 9.09 12.12
CA ASP A 64 8.88 9.78 12.02
C ASP A 64 8.40 9.77 10.56
N ILE A 65 9.30 10.05 9.62
CA ILE A 65 9.03 9.99 8.18
C ILE A 65 8.66 8.56 7.78
N ALA A 66 9.42 7.56 8.24
CA ALA A 66 9.14 6.16 7.95
C ALA A 66 7.77 5.73 8.49
N THR A 67 7.42 6.17 9.70
CA THR A 67 6.10 5.94 10.31
C THR A 67 4.97 6.54 9.48
N GLU A 68 5.13 7.76 8.97
CA GLU A 68 4.14 8.41 8.12
C GLU A 68 3.95 7.67 6.79
N ILE A 69 5.05 7.28 6.15
CA ILE A 69 5.05 6.54 4.89
C ILE A 69 4.37 5.18 5.06
N ILE A 70 4.72 4.42 6.11
CA ILE A 70 4.10 3.12 6.42
C ILE A 70 2.60 3.30 6.65
N THR A 71 2.20 4.30 7.42
CA THR A 71 0.79 4.56 7.72
C THR A 71 0.01 4.92 6.46
N SER A 72 0.57 5.77 5.60
CA SER A 72 -0.03 6.17 4.33
C SER A 72 -0.14 5.00 3.37
N THR A 73 0.89 4.16 3.29
CA THR A 73 0.90 2.95 2.46
C THR A 73 -0.13 1.94 2.95
N ALA A 74 -0.28 1.76 4.27
CA ALA A 74 -1.31 0.89 4.85
C ALA A 74 -2.74 1.35 4.46
N ARG A 75 -2.99 2.66 4.45
CA ARG A 75 -4.27 3.24 4.00
C ARG A 75 -4.49 3.01 2.51
N LEU A 76 -3.46 3.15 1.68
CA LEU A 76 -3.50 2.85 0.25
C LEU A 76 -3.85 1.38 -0.01
N VAL A 77 -3.14 0.45 0.62
CA VAL A 77 -3.39 -1.00 0.53
C VAL A 77 -4.83 -1.33 0.94
N SER A 78 -5.32 -0.77 2.05
CA SER A 78 -6.69 -0.95 2.51
C SER A 78 -7.73 -0.43 1.51
N THR A 79 -7.45 0.72 0.88
CA THR A 79 -8.34 1.31 -0.13
C THR A 79 -8.38 0.44 -1.39
N ILE A 80 -7.23 0.02 -1.89
CA ILE A 80 -7.13 -0.84 -3.07
C ILE A 80 -7.80 -2.19 -2.81
N ARG A 81 -7.61 -2.78 -1.63
CA ARG A 81 -8.31 -4.00 -1.22
C ARG A 81 -9.83 -3.86 -1.38
N LYS A 82 -10.42 -2.76 -0.89
CA LYS A 82 -11.87 -2.51 -1.04
C LYS A 82 -12.31 -2.38 -2.49
N VAL A 83 -11.48 -1.82 -3.36
CA VAL A 83 -11.79 -1.70 -4.80
C VAL A 83 -11.70 -3.04 -5.52
N VAL A 84 -10.73 -3.88 -5.15
CA VAL A 84 -10.48 -5.19 -5.77
C VAL A 84 -11.40 -6.28 -5.23
N GLU A 85 -11.68 -6.28 -3.93
CA GLU A 85 -12.51 -7.29 -3.24
C GLU A 85 -13.95 -6.83 -2.97
N GLY A 86 -14.24 -5.55 -3.14
CA GLY A 86 -15.60 -5.02 -3.00
C GLY A 86 -16.53 -5.61 -4.05
N PRO A 87 -17.85 -5.61 -3.79
CA PRO A 87 -18.82 -6.07 -4.78
C PRO A 87 -18.58 -5.30 -6.08
N VAL A 88 -18.30 -6.04 -7.15
CA VAL A 88 -18.34 -5.50 -8.50
C VAL A 88 -19.76 -4.98 -8.64
N GLY A 89 -19.93 -3.65 -8.61
CA GLY A 89 -21.23 -3.02 -8.71
C GLY A 89 -21.90 -3.39 -10.02
N GLY A 90 -22.57 -4.53 -10.05
CA GLY A 90 -23.83 -4.65 -10.73
C GLY A 90 -24.75 -3.66 -10.05
N ALA A 91 -25.18 -2.66 -10.80
CA ALA A 91 -26.34 -1.89 -10.45
C ALA A 91 -27.48 -2.89 -10.20
N ALA A 92 -27.73 -3.23 -8.94
CA ALA A 92 -29.03 -3.73 -8.52
C ALA A 92 -29.95 -2.50 -8.57
N ILE A 93 -30.58 -2.34 -9.72
CA ILE A 93 -31.72 -1.46 -9.90
C ILE A 93 -32.78 -1.97 -8.93
N HIS A 94 -33.14 -1.16 -7.93
CA HIS A 94 -34.34 -1.32 -7.11
C HIS A 94 -35.08 0.01 -7.10
#